data_AF-A0A3F2V8M6-F1
#
_entry.id   AF-A0A3F2V8M6-F1
#
_cell.length_a   1.000
_cell.length_b   1.000
_cell.length_c   1.000
_cell.angle_alpha   90.00
_cell.angle_beta   90.00
_cell.angle_gamma   90.00
#
_symmetry.space_group_name_H-M   'P 1'
#
loop_
_entity.id
_entity.type
_entity.pdbx_description
1 polymer ?
#
loop_
_entity_poly.entity_id
_entity_poly.type
_entity_poly.pdbx_seq_one_letter_code
_entity_poly.pdbx_strand_id
1 'polypeptide(L)'
;MNLAIKLFSFAIIGLVVTVAWAAPPEVVDRGWKAQVELAGNGDRALALVRMKELADFQNTVFNGLEFHPQTQTFIDDMWGNLESFNLGDFYKQLPEADGEWRQLRVYGARKGNQYQVGPDAAAIGLNPTGETANLGDMSVRVQAKKIKGSLGDHYLLQNEMQLGVGEIQWPAMQMATVEALKVMVNGAPEFQSEGQQFVAQQYRDKALSMNPDLGVEDVDIIAPLWASFPAMWELLSKVGRIEDVVYHNLDKPYRQLKASFVIDPEKMKKSYPHIGKHLLSMDRLFNGTFRLTDERGELLTAELDSKKLRGNFQAFVADGKIVPVKGGEVMLDAKPIADDKPWNLTAHMNSTMSILGVVTHIDNARAKVQFLSKKDGFKLVGQLSDVPDIRVQGKALGFMPTAMIDVVMPKSLAEIIQEFIGVVCHGNEGKGFLLGVQFQQSPPGQSSQLILKSAFEGLDNFFMRIGMGIVNDRVLPDPKVSEEVRQFVFDAQAAFAEDLKAFESIVTKIAPEKQVALRAVE
;
A
#
# COMPACT_ATOMS: atom_id res chain seq x y z
N MET A 1 24.59 -8.06 5.88
CA MET A 1 25.30 -6.78 5.61
C MET A 1 24.75 -5.99 4.42
N ASN A 2 23.82 -6.51 3.62
CA ASN A 2 23.55 -6.00 2.27
C ASN A 2 22.12 -5.50 1.98
N LEU A 3 21.17 -5.57 2.92
CA LEU A 3 19.79 -5.11 2.64
C LEU A 3 19.30 -4.02 3.61
N ALA A 4 19.66 -4.05 4.90
CA ALA A 4 19.31 -2.97 5.82
C ALA A 4 20.28 -1.76 5.76
N ILE A 5 21.54 -1.99 5.34
CA ILE A 5 22.62 -0.98 5.28
C ILE A 5 22.77 -0.36 3.88
N LYS A 6 22.39 -1.08 2.83
CA LYS A 6 22.42 -0.56 1.46
C LYS A 6 21.27 0.38 1.15
N LEU A 7 20.53 0.77 2.20
CA LEU A 7 19.36 1.58 2.06
C LEU A 7 19.63 3.10 2.02
N PHE A 8 20.85 3.63 2.11
CA PHE A 8 20.98 5.09 2.30
C PHE A 8 22.35 5.67 1.89
N SER A 9 22.39 6.49 0.83
CA SER A 9 23.16 7.76 0.72
C SER A 9 23.13 8.41 -0.68
N PHE A 10 22.59 9.64 -0.73
CA PHE A 10 22.81 10.80 -1.62
C PHE A 10 22.89 10.66 -3.16
N ALA A 11 22.05 11.44 -3.87
CA ALA A 11 22.49 12.65 -4.58
C ALA A 11 21.34 13.53 -5.11
N ILE A 12 21.57 14.84 -5.02
CA ILE A 12 20.74 15.97 -5.45
C ILE A 12 20.44 15.91 -6.96
N ILE A 13 19.18 16.04 -7.36
CA ILE A 13 18.79 16.29 -8.75
C ILE A 13 18.13 17.67 -8.84
N GLY A 14 18.68 18.47 -9.75
CA GLY A 14 18.33 19.87 -9.97
C GLY A 14 16.86 20.07 -10.33
N LEU A 15 16.27 21.09 -9.72
CA LEU A 15 15.00 21.69 -10.09
C LEU A 15 15.02 22.07 -11.58
N VAL A 16 14.33 21.29 -12.40
CA VAL A 16 13.74 21.82 -13.62
C VAL A 16 12.53 22.62 -13.12
N VAL A 17 12.68 23.94 -13.05
CA VAL A 17 11.56 24.84 -12.76
C VAL A 17 10.61 24.75 -13.96
N THR A 18 9.63 23.85 -13.88
CA THR A 18 8.46 23.95 -14.74
C THR A 18 7.67 25.14 -14.23
N VAL A 19 7.37 26.08 -15.14
CA VAL A 19 6.59 27.27 -14.79
C VAL A 19 5.18 26.79 -14.43
N ALA A 20 4.93 26.61 -13.14
CA ALA A 20 3.60 26.30 -12.64
C ALA A 20 2.73 27.54 -12.85
N TRP A 21 1.81 27.45 -13.80
CA TRP A 21 0.75 28.45 -13.94
C TRP A 21 -0.09 28.43 -12.66
N ALA A 22 -0.48 29.60 -12.17
CA ALA A 22 -1.24 29.68 -10.92
C ALA A 22 -2.64 29.09 -11.13
N ALA A 23 -2.83 27.84 -10.72
CA ALA A 23 -4.15 27.22 -10.66
C ALA A 23 -5.09 28.04 -9.76
N PRO A 24 -6.40 28.06 -10.04
CA PRO A 24 -7.39 28.70 -9.16
C PRO A 24 -7.26 28.16 -7.73
N PRO A 25 -7.25 29.02 -6.69
CA PRO A 25 -7.15 28.59 -5.30
C PRO A 25 -8.18 27.53 -4.89
N GLU A 26 -9.40 27.62 -5.43
CA GLU A 26 -10.51 26.70 -5.17
C GLU A 26 -10.23 25.29 -5.71
N VAL A 27 -9.56 25.19 -6.86
CA VAL A 27 -9.18 23.91 -7.48
C VAL A 27 -8.10 23.23 -6.66
N VAL A 28 -7.11 24.01 -6.21
CA VAL A 28 -6.08 23.48 -5.31
C VAL A 28 -6.71 23.05 -3.99
N ASP A 29 -7.54 23.90 -3.37
CA ASP A 29 -8.22 23.58 -2.11
C ASP A 29 -9.05 22.30 -2.18
N ARG A 30 -9.80 22.12 -3.27
CA ARG A 30 -10.56 20.90 -3.56
C ARG A 30 -9.66 19.66 -3.61
N GLY A 31 -8.52 19.73 -4.32
CA GLY A 31 -7.60 18.60 -4.43
C GLY A 31 -6.97 18.21 -3.10
N TRP A 32 -6.69 19.18 -2.23
CA TRP A 32 -6.12 18.97 -0.89
C TRP A 32 -7.14 18.62 0.19
N LYS A 33 -8.44 18.62 -0.13
CA LYS A 33 -9.53 18.48 0.85
C LYS A 33 -9.40 17.22 1.70
N ALA A 34 -9.08 16.07 1.10
CA ALA A 34 -8.92 14.82 1.83
C ALA A 34 -7.77 14.86 2.85
N GLN A 35 -6.63 15.45 2.47
CA GLN A 35 -5.46 15.62 3.34
C GLN A 35 -5.75 16.63 4.45
N VAL A 36 -6.50 17.70 4.15
CA VAL A 36 -6.94 18.69 5.15
C VAL A 36 -7.91 18.08 6.17
N GLU A 37 -8.85 17.24 5.73
CA GLU A 37 -9.69 16.46 6.65
C GLU A 37 -8.83 15.53 7.51
N LEU A 38 -7.95 14.72 6.90
CA LEU A 38 -7.17 13.71 7.61
C LEU A 38 -6.21 14.31 8.64
N ALA A 39 -5.43 15.31 8.24
CA ALA A 39 -4.38 15.89 9.07
C ALA A 39 -4.91 17.00 9.98
N GLY A 40 -5.86 17.81 9.52
CA GLY A 40 -6.32 19.02 10.22
C GLY A 40 -7.77 19.00 10.69
N ASN A 41 -8.52 17.90 10.51
CA ASN A 41 -9.96 17.85 10.78
C ASN A 41 -10.73 18.98 10.06
N GLY A 42 -10.32 19.31 8.84
CA GLY A 42 -10.92 20.39 8.06
C GLY A 42 -10.25 21.76 8.25
N ASP A 43 -9.36 21.92 9.25
CA ASP A 43 -8.54 23.12 9.44
C ASP A 43 -7.27 23.07 8.58
N ARG A 44 -7.16 24.00 7.63
CA ARG A 44 -6.04 24.10 6.69
C ARG A 44 -4.71 24.42 7.39
N ALA A 45 -4.73 25.33 8.37
CA ALA A 45 -3.51 25.74 9.07
C ALA A 45 -2.97 24.60 9.92
N LEU A 46 -3.86 23.90 10.63
CA LEU A 46 -3.48 22.71 11.39
C LEU A 46 -2.99 21.57 10.48
N ALA A 47 -3.67 21.34 9.35
CA ALA A 47 -3.25 20.35 8.37
C ALA A 47 -1.84 20.65 7.82
N LEU A 48 -1.54 21.91 7.49
CA LEU A 48 -0.20 22.31 7.04
C LEU A 48 0.88 22.00 8.07
N VAL A 49 0.65 22.32 9.34
CA VAL A 49 1.61 22.04 10.42
C VAL A 49 1.88 20.53 10.51
N ARG A 50 0.82 19.72 10.59
CA ARG A 50 0.96 18.26 10.75
C ARG A 50 1.51 17.55 9.51
N MET A 51 1.19 18.01 8.31
CA MET A 51 1.78 17.48 7.07
C MET A 51 3.27 17.82 6.97
N LYS A 52 3.70 19.00 7.43
CA LYS A 52 5.12 19.36 7.53
C LYS A 52 5.85 18.51 8.56
N GLU A 53 5.24 18.25 9.72
CA GLU A 53 5.78 17.34 10.73
C GLU A 53 5.95 15.91 10.18
N LEU A 54 4.98 15.42 9.40
CA LEU A 54 5.08 14.12 8.74
C LEU A 54 6.20 14.08 7.69
N ALA A 55 6.31 15.13 6.87
CA ALA A 55 7.38 15.24 5.88
C ALA A 55 8.78 15.32 6.53
N ASP A 56 8.90 16.05 7.63
CA ASP A 56 10.15 16.14 8.41
C ASP A 56 10.49 14.84 9.13
N PHE A 57 9.49 14.13 9.67
CA PHE A 57 9.67 12.79 10.21
C PHE A 57 10.16 11.82 9.13
N GLN A 58 9.50 11.80 7.97
CA GLN A 58 9.94 11.00 6.84
C GLN A 58 11.40 11.30 6.49
N ASN A 59 11.74 12.57 6.28
CA ASN A 59 13.11 13.00 6.01
C ASN A 59 14.11 12.50 7.08
N THR A 60 13.72 12.50 8.36
CA THR A 60 14.52 11.95 9.46
C THR A 60 14.72 10.44 9.34
N VAL A 61 13.68 9.68 8.97
CA VAL A 61 13.80 8.23 8.72
C VAL A 61 14.69 7.97 7.50
N PHE A 62 14.55 8.73 6.41
CA PHE A 62 15.34 8.50 5.19
C PHE A 62 16.79 8.98 5.31
N ASN A 63 17.10 10.00 6.11
CA ASN A 63 18.47 10.54 6.17
C ASN A 63 19.20 10.23 7.49
N GLY A 64 18.48 9.75 8.51
CA GLY A 64 19.00 9.58 9.86
C GLY A 64 18.75 8.21 10.48
N LEU A 65 18.40 7.18 9.71
CA LEU A 65 18.18 5.83 10.23
C LEU A 65 19.48 5.23 10.78
N GLU A 66 19.47 4.85 12.06
CA GLU A 66 20.58 4.20 12.75
C GLU A 66 20.10 2.92 13.45
N PHE A 67 20.71 1.79 13.10
CA PHE A 67 20.49 0.54 13.81
C PHE A 67 21.46 0.41 14.98
N HIS A 68 20.95 -0.04 16.12
CA HIS A 68 21.80 -0.46 17.22
C HIS A 68 22.74 -1.60 16.76
N PRO A 69 24.04 -1.60 17.14
CA PRO A 69 25.02 -2.56 16.61
C PRO A 69 24.63 -4.04 16.81
N GLN A 70 23.99 -4.36 17.93
CA GLN A 70 23.53 -5.73 18.22
C GLN A 70 22.37 -6.16 17.32
N THR A 71 21.62 -5.20 16.77
CA THR A 71 20.42 -5.43 15.97
C THR A 71 20.76 -5.52 14.49
N GLN A 72 21.82 -4.86 14.03
CA GLN A 72 22.16 -4.76 12.61
C GLN A 72 22.51 -6.12 11.97
N THR A 73 23.47 -6.86 12.53
CA THR A 73 23.85 -8.20 12.03
C THR A 73 22.70 -9.18 12.15
N PHE A 74 22.00 -9.14 13.28
CA PHE A 74 20.88 -10.02 13.55
C PHE A 74 19.71 -9.80 12.58
N ILE A 75 19.35 -8.54 12.28
CA ILE A 75 18.30 -8.20 11.31
C ILE A 75 18.68 -8.68 9.91
N ASP A 76 19.94 -8.46 9.49
CA ASP A 76 20.40 -8.87 8.18
C ASP A 76 20.31 -10.40 7.99
N ASP A 77 20.72 -11.17 8.99
CA ASP A 77 20.67 -12.64 8.94
C ASP A 77 19.22 -13.15 9.03
N MET A 78 18.38 -12.49 9.82
CA MET A 78 16.95 -12.79 9.95
C MET A 78 16.24 -12.63 8.61
N TRP A 79 16.48 -11.52 7.89
CA TRP A 79 15.91 -11.29 6.57
C TRP A 79 16.39 -12.31 5.55
N GLY A 80 17.70 -12.61 5.52
CA GLY A 80 18.24 -13.64 4.62
C GLY A 80 17.60 -15.02 4.81
N ASN A 81 17.21 -15.38 6.04
CA ASN A 81 16.50 -16.62 6.31
C ASN A 81 15.03 -16.58 5.87
N LEU A 82 14.35 -15.45 6.00
CA LEU A 82 12.99 -15.29 5.46
C LEU A 82 12.98 -15.30 3.93
N GLU A 83 13.96 -14.64 3.30
CA GLU A 83 14.16 -14.62 1.84
C GLU A 83 14.53 -15.99 1.27
N SER A 84 15.25 -16.83 2.01
CA SER A 84 15.53 -18.21 1.60
C SER A 84 14.45 -19.21 2.06
N PHE A 85 13.39 -18.71 2.71
CA PHE A 85 12.33 -19.52 3.33
C PHE A 85 12.87 -20.60 4.29
N ASN A 86 14.00 -20.34 4.94
CA ASN A 86 14.63 -21.22 5.92
C ASN A 86 14.08 -20.94 7.32
N LEU A 87 12.84 -21.37 7.55
CA LEU A 87 12.09 -21.07 8.78
C LEU A 87 12.74 -21.71 10.03
N GLY A 88 13.44 -22.82 9.87
CA GLY A 88 14.16 -23.47 10.95
C GLY A 88 15.36 -22.70 11.44
N ASP A 89 16.15 -22.09 10.56
CA ASP A 89 17.26 -21.23 10.97
C ASP A 89 16.76 -19.87 11.44
N PHE A 90 15.70 -19.33 10.83
CA PHE A 90 14.98 -18.18 11.35
C PHE A 90 14.53 -18.39 12.81
N TYR A 91 13.86 -19.50 13.13
CA TYR A 91 13.45 -19.86 14.49
C TYR A 91 14.66 -19.96 15.44
N LYS A 92 15.78 -20.54 14.99
CA LYS A 92 17.01 -20.65 15.80
C LYS A 92 17.70 -19.31 16.06
N GLN A 93 17.50 -18.31 15.21
CA GLN A 93 18.09 -17.00 15.41
C GLN A 93 17.32 -16.14 16.42
N LEU A 94 15.99 -16.28 16.51
CA LEU A 94 15.19 -15.50 17.47
C LEU A 94 15.76 -15.61 18.90
N PRO A 95 16.16 -14.49 19.53
CA PRO A 95 17.04 -14.51 20.70
C PRO A 95 16.33 -14.96 21.98
N GLU A 96 15.07 -14.58 22.15
CA GLU A 96 14.31 -14.83 23.37
C GLU A 96 13.53 -16.15 23.25
N ALA A 97 13.44 -16.90 24.35
CA ALA A 97 12.66 -18.13 24.42
C ALA A 97 11.61 -18.02 25.54
N ASP A 98 10.36 -18.36 25.22
CA ASP A 98 9.23 -18.43 26.14
C ASP A 98 8.46 -19.74 25.88
N GLY A 99 8.78 -20.78 26.64
CA GLY A 99 8.26 -22.13 26.39
C GLY A 99 8.66 -22.66 25.01
N GLU A 100 7.65 -22.99 24.18
CA GLU A 100 7.84 -23.45 22.79
C GLU A 100 8.00 -22.31 21.78
N TRP A 101 7.82 -21.05 22.23
CA TRP A 101 7.95 -19.88 21.39
C TRP A 101 9.36 -19.33 21.47
N ARG A 102 9.86 -18.86 20.32
CA ARG A 102 11.00 -17.97 20.27
C ARG A 102 10.59 -16.64 19.68
N GLN A 103 11.18 -15.56 20.16
CA GLN A 103 10.74 -14.22 19.79
C GLN A 103 11.88 -13.22 19.67
N LEU A 104 11.54 -12.12 18.98
CA LEU A 104 12.31 -10.90 18.89
C LEU A 104 11.34 -9.74 19.09
N ARG A 105 11.78 -8.74 19.85
CA ARG A 105 11.15 -7.42 19.85
C ARG A 105 12.16 -6.37 19.38
N VAL A 106 11.70 -5.51 18.47
CA VAL A 106 12.46 -4.38 17.93
C VAL A 106 11.59 -3.14 18.10
N TYR A 107 12.24 -2.04 18.44
CA TYR A 107 11.60 -0.75 18.58
C TYR A 107 12.26 0.26 17.65
N GLY A 108 11.52 1.30 17.30
CA GLY A 108 12.01 2.45 16.52
C GLY A 108 11.49 3.75 17.11
N ALA A 109 12.34 4.77 17.19
CA ALA A 109 11.91 6.10 17.63
C ALA A 109 12.80 7.21 17.07
N ARG A 110 12.21 8.40 16.99
CA ARG A 110 12.92 9.61 16.56
C ARG A 110 13.71 10.20 17.73
N LYS A 111 14.98 10.52 17.50
CA LYS A 111 15.86 11.24 18.43
C LYS A 111 16.53 12.40 17.72
N GLY A 112 15.91 13.58 17.78
CA GLY A 112 16.35 14.74 17.02
C GLY A 112 16.24 14.49 15.51
N ASN A 113 17.37 14.55 14.81
CA ASN A 113 17.45 14.32 13.35
C ASN A 113 17.83 12.89 12.98
N GLN A 114 17.84 11.97 13.95
CA GLN A 114 18.08 10.56 13.74
C GLN A 114 16.82 9.74 14.06
N TYR A 115 16.67 8.61 13.38
CA TYR A 115 15.68 7.60 13.70
C TYR A 115 16.42 6.34 14.17
N GLN A 116 16.31 6.01 15.45
CA GLN A 116 17.06 4.91 16.05
C GLN A 116 16.20 3.66 16.11
N VAL A 117 16.79 2.51 15.75
CA VAL A 117 16.13 1.19 15.79
C VAL A 117 16.96 0.22 16.63
N GLY A 118 16.34 -0.43 17.61
CA GLY A 118 17.04 -1.30 18.55
C GLY A 118 16.14 -2.22 19.36
N PRO A 119 16.71 -3.14 20.16
CA PRO A 119 15.95 -4.15 20.89
C PRO A 119 15.49 -3.64 22.27
N ASP A 120 16.05 -2.52 22.75
CA ASP A 120 15.73 -1.89 24.03
C ASP A 120 15.04 -0.55 23.78
N ALA A 121 13.78 -0.45 24.20
CA ALA A 121 12.96 0.75 24.07
C ALA A 121 13.60 1.96 24.78
N ALA A 122 14.14 1.77 25.98
CA ALA A 122 14.72 2.87 26.76
C ALA A 122 16.01 3.39 26.12
N ALA A 123 16.84 2.49 25.57
CA ALA A 123 18.09 2.85 24.91
C ALA A 123 17.88 3.73 23.66
N ILE A 124 16.76 3.56 22.97
CA ILE A 124 16.42 4.33 21.75
C ILE A 124 15.48 5.51 22.00
N GLY A 125 15.14 5.80 23.26
CA GLY A 125 14.35 6.98 23.64
C GLY A 125 12.83 6.80 23.68
N LEU A 126 12.34 5.55 23.65
CA LEU A 126 10.94 5.24 23.97
C LEU A 126 10.73 5.09 25.47
N ASN A 127 9.46 5.10 25.87
CA ASN A 127 9.13 4.69 27.24
C ASN A 127 9.50 3.21 27.47
N PRO A 128 9.84 2.81 28.71
CA PRO A 128 10.25 1.43 28.99
C PRO A 128 9.17 0.38 28.70
N THR A 129 7.90 0.79 28.64
CA THR A 129 6.77 -0.07 28.26
C THR A 129 6.70 -0.32 26.75
N GLY A 130 7.42 0.45 25.93
CA GLY A 130 7.45 0.33 24.48
C GLY A 130 6.16 0.80 23.79
N GLU A 131 5.38 1.66 24.44
CA GLU A 131 4.18 2.26 23.86
C GLU A 131 4.55 3.26 22.78
N THR A 132 3.76 3.27 21.71
CA THR A 132 3.97 4.12 20.54
C THR A 132 3.22 5.45 20.69
N ALA A 133 3.71 6.29 21.61
CA ALA A 133 3.02 7.51 22.03
C ALA A 133 3.26 8.72 21.11
N ASN A 134 4.33 8.72 20.31
CA ASN A 134 4.68 9.82 19.41
C ASN A 134 4.58 9.41 17.93
N LEU A 135 4.60 10.41 17.03
CA LEU A 135 4.68 10.17 15.60
C LEU A 135 5.97 9.42 15.28
N GLY A 136 5.85 8.28 14.60
CA GLY A 136 6.99 7.48 14.17
C GLY A 136 7.51 6.48 15.19
N ASP A 137 7.01 6.50 16.42
CA ASP A 137 7.32 5.45 17.39
C ASP A 137 6.82 4.10 16.86
N MET A 138 7.69 3.09 16.91
CA MET A 138 7.43 1.77 16.35
C MET A 138 7.75 0.69 17.38
N SER A 139 6.90 -0.33 17.45
CA SER A 139 7.19 -1.60 18.13
C SER A 139 6.85 -2.77 17.22
N VAL A 140 7.81 -3.64 16.98
CA VAL A 140 7.65 -4.86 16.19
C VAL A 140 7.97 -6.04 17.08
N ARG A 141 7.03 -6.99 17.20
CA ARG A 141 7.26 -8.30 17.80
C ARG A 141 7.10 -9.37 16.73
N VAL A 142 8.10 -10.21 16.61
CA VAL A 142 8.07 -11.39 15.75
C VAL A 142 8.26 -12.62 16.63
N GLN A 143 7.41 -13.62 16.47
CA GLN A 143 7.46 -14.87 17.22
C GLN A 143 7.31 -16.06 16.29
N ALA A 144 7.99 -17.14 16.63
CA ALA A 144 7.91 -18.39 15.92
C ALA A 144 7.76 -19.56 16.89
N LYS A 145 6.92 -20.52 16.53
CA LYS A 145 6.77 -21.80 17.23
C LYS A 145 7.05 -22.94 16.26
N LYS A 146 7.93 -23.86 16.67
CA LYS A 146 8.19 -25.08 15.92
C LYS A 146 7.07 -26.10 16.16
N ILE A 147 6.55 -26.69 15.09
CA ILE A 147 5.53 -27.73 15.10
C ILE A 147 6.09 -28.94 14.35
N LYS A 148 6.05 -30.13 14.95
CA LYS A 148 6.51 -31.35 14.28
C LYS A 148 5.43 -31.86 13.33
N GLY A 149 5.75 -31.91 12.03
CA GLY A 149 4.89 -32.47 11.00
C GLY A 149 5.40 -33.81 10.47
N SER A 150 4.53 -34.59 9.85
CA SER A 150 4.89 -35.85 9.17
C SER A 150 5.66 -35.64 7.86
N LEU A 151 5.61 -34.42 7.29
CA LEU A 151 6.18 -34.05 5.98
C LEU A 151 7.34 -33.06 6.07
N GLY A 152 7.81 -32.78 7.29
CA GLY A 152 8.79 -31.74 7.58
C GLY A 152 8.44 -31.02 8.87
N ASP A 153 9.35 -30.18 9.34
CA ASP A 153 9.04 -29.27 10.43
C ASP A 153 8.15 -28.14 9.89
N HIS A 154 7.13 -27.78 10.66
CA HIS A 154 6.28 -26.64 10.39
C HIS A 154 6.64 -25.52 11.37
N TYR A 155 6.41 -24.28 10.97
CA TYR A 155 6.66 -23.12 11.82
C TYR A 155 5.46 -22.20 11.80
N LEU A 156 4.85 -21.99 12.97
CA LEU A 156 3.83 -20.97 13.16
C LEU A 156 4.53 -19.64 13.43
N LEU A 157 4.40 -18.70 12.50
CA LEU A 157 4.93 -17.36 12.58
C LEU A 157 3.82 -16.39 12.97
N GLN A 158 4.11 -15.55 13.96
CA GLN A 158 3.23 -14.47 14.40
C GLN A 158 4.01 -13.16 14.39
N ASN A 159 3.41 -12.13 13.79
CA ASN A 159 3.98 -10.79 13.73
C ASN A 159 2.98 -9.80 14.29
N GLU A 160 3.47 -8.85 15.07
CA GLU A 160 2.73 -7.68 15.51
C GLU A 160 3.59 -6.45 15.32
N MET A 161 3.13 -5.50 14.52
CA MET A 161 3.73 -4.19 14.33
C MET A 161 2.77 -3.14 14.85
N GLN A 162 3.26 -2.23 15.67
CA GLN A 162 2.56 -1.04 16.14
C GLN A 162 3.34 0.17 15.68
N LEU A 163 2.63 1.16 15.13
CA LEU A 163 3.20 2.41 14.63
C LEU A 163 2.37 3.59 15.12
N GLY A 164 3.02 4.58 15.71
CA GLY A 164 2.43 5.88 16.00
C GLY A 164 2.31 6.71 14.72
N VAL A 165 1.10 7.10 14.34
CA VAL A 165 0.78 7.79 13.07
C VAL A 165 0.45 9.27 13.24
N GLY A 166 0.74 9.85 14.41
CA GLY A 166 0.42 11.23 14.76
C GLY A 166 -1.02 11.39 15.26
N GLU A 167 -1.43 12.64 15.49
CA GLU A 167 -2.74 12.98 16.06
C GLU A 167 -3.88 12.90 15.02
N ILE A 168 -4.06 11.73 14.42
CA ILE A 168 -5.15 11.46 13.48
C ILE A 168 -6.38 11.01 14.26
N GLN A 169 -7.54 11.59 13.97
CA GLN A 169 -8.81 11.20 14.58
C GLN A 169 -9.61 10.27 13.66
N TRP A 170 -10.36 9.33 14.25
CA TRP A 170 -11.16 8.38 13.48
C TRP A 170 -12.23 9.07 12.61
N PRO A 171 -13.03 10.03 13.11
CA PRO A 171 -13.96 10.78 12.27
C PRO A 171 -13.29 11.51 11.09
N ALA A 172 -12.07 12.00 11.30
CA ALA A 172 -11.29 12.69 10.28
C ALA A 172 -10.83 11.73 9.18
N MET A 173 -10.42 10.51 9.54
CA MET A 173 -10.10 9.45 8.57
C MET A 173 -11.33 9.04 7.75
N GLN A 174 -12.52 8.94 8.36
CA GLN A 174 -13.76 8.66 7.66
C GLN A 174 -14.10 9.78 6.65
N MET A 175 -14.01 11.05 7.08
CA MET A 175 -14.28 12.20 6.23
C MET A 175 -13.25 12.34 5.10
N ALA A 176 -11.97 12.12 5.37
CA ALA A 176 -10.92 12.10 4.35
C ALA A 176 -11.19 11.04 3.26
N THR A 177 -11.69 9.86 3.64
CA THR A 177 -12.07 8.82 2.69
C THR A 177 -13.24 9.26 1.80
N VAL A 178 -14.26 9.89 2.39
CA VAL A 178 -15.41 10.44 1.64
C VAL A 178 -14.96 11.50 0.65
N GLU A 179 -14.13 12.45 1.09
CA GLU A 179 -13.63 13.53 0.24
C GLU A 179 -12.70 13.01 -0.86
N ALA A 180 -11.84 12.03 -0.57
CA ALA A 180 -11.01 11.38 -1.58
C ALA A 180 -11.87 10.73 -2.69
N LEU A 181 -12.91 9.97 -2.32
CA LEU A 181 -13.82 9.34 -3.28
C LEU A 181 -14.58 10.38 -4.11
N LYS A 182 -15.06 11.47 -3.49
CA LYS A 182 -15.72 12.56 -4.24
C LYS A 182 -14.77 13.24 -5.23
N VAL A 183 -13.52 13.48 -4.82
CA VAL A 183 -12.51 14.13 -5.66
C VAL A 183 -12.14 13.25 -6.85
N MET A 184 -12.09 11.92 -6.67
CA MET A 184 -11.76 10.96 -7.73
C MET A 184 -12.87 10.75 -8.77
N VAL A 185 -14.13 11.08 -8.46
CA VAL A 185 -15.27 10.82 -9.38
C VAL A 185 -15.97 12.07 -9.91
N ASN A 186 -15.66 13.24 -9.34
CA ASN A 186 -16.20 14.51 -9.80
C ASN A 186 -15.09 15.33 -10.46
N GLY A 187 -15.44 16.16 -11.44
CA GLY A 187 -14.55 17.22 -11.93
C GLY A 187 -14.50 18.41 -10.96
N ALA A 188 -13.80 19.48 -11.37
CA ALA A 188 -13.82 20.77 -10.70
C ALA A 188 -14.70 21.77 -11.49
N PRO A 189 -15.84 22.23 -10.95
CA PRO A 189 -16.72 23.20 -11.64
C PRO A 189 -15.99 24.48 -12.06
N GLU A 190 -14.96 24.87 -11.31
CA GLU A 190 -14.17 26.06 -11.56
C GLU A 190 -13.40 25.98 -12.89
N PHE A 191 -13.02 24.77 -13.32
CA PHE A 191 -12.41 24.50 -14.63
C PHE A 191 -13.42 24.56 -15.79
N GLN A 192 -14.71 24.68 -15.50
CA GLN A 192 -15.77 24.89 -16.49
C GLN A 192 -16.19 26.37 -16.58
N SER A 193 -15.67 27.24 -15.71
CA SER A 193 -15.99 28.67 -15.72
C SER A 193 -15.30 29.43 -16.86
N GLU A 194 -16.01 30.38 -17.50
CA GLU A 194 -15.49 31.14 -18.65
C GLU A 194 -14.19 31.89 -18.34
N GLY A 195 -14.03 32.42 -17.12
CA GLY A 195 -12.85 33.17 -16.70
C GLY A 195 -11.59 32.34 -16.48
N GLN A 196 -11.70 31.01 -16.42
CA GLN A 196 -10.58 30.09 -16.17
C GLN A 196 -10.26 29.19 -17.36
N GLN A 197 -10.92 29.38 -18.52
CA GLN A 197 -10.79 28.50 -19.68
C GLN A 197 -9.34 28.36 -20.16
N PHE A 198 -8.55 29.43 -20.18
CA PHE A 198 -7.16 29.35 -20.62
C PHE A 198 -6.30 28.47 -19.71
N VAL A 199 -6.37 28.68 -18.39
CA VAL A 199 -5.61 27.89 -17.40
C VAL A 199 -6.10 26.44 -17.39
N ALA A 200 -7.42 26.24 -17.39
CA ALA A 200 -8.00 24.90 -17.47
C ALA A 200 -7.55 24.17 -18.73
N GLN A 201 -7.55 24.82 -19.90
CA GLN A 201 -7.10 24.22 -21.15
C GLN A 201 -5.63 23.78 -21.09
N GLN A 202 -4.75 24.57 -20.48
CA GLN A 202 -3.33 24.18 -20.32
C GLN A 202 -3.18 22.88 -19.50
N TYR A 203 -3.93 22.73 -18.41
CA TYR A 203 -3.91 21.49 -17.62
C TYR A 203 -4.56 20.32 -18.35
N ARG A 204 -5.63 20.56 -19.14
CA ARG A 204 -6.24 19.55 -20.01
C ARG A 204 -5.25 19.05 -21.07
N ASP A 205 -4.57 19.98 -21.75
CA ASP A 205 -3.55 19.67 -22.76
C ASP A 205 -2.39 18.88 -22.14
N LYS A 206 -1.96 19.26 -20.92
CA LYS A 206 -0.94 18.50 -20.18
C LYS A 206 -1.42 17.08 -19.86
N ALA A 207 -2.63 16.91 -19.33
CA ALA A 207 -3.21 15.61 -19.03
C ALA A 207 -3.26 14.71 -20.28
N LEU A 208 -3.73 15.24 -21.42
CA LEU A 208 -3.81 14.54 -22.70
C LEU A 208 -2.44 14.20 -23.28
N SER A 209 -1.46 15.12 -23.19
CA SER A 209 -0.11 14.88 -23.70
C SER A 209 0.58 13.69 -23.01
N MET A 210 0.19 13.40 -21.77
CA MET A 210 0.80 12.38 -20.92
C MET A 210 0.00 11.08 -20.94
N ASN A 211 -1.31 11.20 -21.19
CA ASN A 211 -2.29 10.13 -21.20
C ASN A 211 -3.20 10.30 -22.45
N PRO A 212 -2.71 9.93 -23.65
CA PRO A 212 -3.39 10.22 -24.91
C PRO A 212 -4.70 9.45 -25.10
N ASP A 213 -4.89 8.38 -24.32
CA ASP A 213 -6.05 7.49 -24.41
C ASP A 213 -7.24 7.96 -23.55
N LEU A 214 -7.07 9.02 -22.74
CA LEU A 214 -8.13 9.52 -21.86
C LEU A 214 -9.31 10.09 -22.64
N GLY A 215 -10.52 9.77 -22.18
CA GLY A 215 -11.73 10.45 -22.63
C GLY A 215 -11.81 11.89 -22.10
N VAL A 216 -12.67 12.71 -22.71
CA VAL A 216 -12.92 14.11 -22.27
C VAL A 216 -13.35 14.14 -20.80
N GLU A 217 -14.15 13.17 -20.38
CA GLU A 217 -14.66 13.04 -19.01
C GLU A 217 -13.54 12.73 -18.01
N ASP A 218 -12.58 11.89 -18.39
CA ASP A 218 -11.41 11.60 -17.55
C ASP A 218 -10.50 12.82 -17.41
N VAL A 219 -10.34 13.58 -18.51
CA VAL A 219 -9.52 14.79 -18.54
C VAL A 219 -10.08 15.84 -17.59
N ASP A 220 -11.40 16.01 -17.50
CA ASP A 220 -12.04 16.95 -16.57
C ASP A 220 -11.89 16.55 -15.08
N ILE A 221 -11.49 15.31 -14.79
CA ILE A 221 -11.18 14.82 -13.43
C ILE A 221 -9.68 14.90 -13.15
N ILE A 222 -8.84 14.45 -14.10
CA ILE A 222 -7.38 14.43 -13.95
C ILE A 222 -6.80 15.84 -13.99
N ALA A 223 -7.26 16.73 -14.87
CA ALA A 223 -6.65 18.05 -15.02
C ALA A 223 -6.71 18.89 -13.73
N PRO A 224 -7.84 18.96 -12.99
CA PRO A 224 -7.88 19.60 -11.68
C PRO A 224 -6.93 18.96 -10.66
N LEU A 225 -6.84 17.63 -10.62
CA LEU A 225 -5.89 16.92 -9.75
C LEU A 225 -4.44 17.26 -10.10
N TRP A 226 -4.14 17.43 -11.38
CA TRP A 226 -2.83 17.89 -11.85
C TRP A 226 -2.50 19.28 -11.37
N ALA A 227 -3.49 20.17 -11.38
CA ALA A 227 -3.35 21.53 -10.90
C ALA A 227 -3.10 21.58 -9.38
N SER A 228 -3.68 20.65 -8.61
CA SER A 228 -3.49 20.57 -7.16
C SER A 228 -2.17 19.92 -6.73
N PHE A 229 -1.62 18.99 -7.55
CA PHE A 229 -0.43 18.19 -7.23
C PHE A 229 0.60 18.11 -8.38
N PRO A 230 1.03 19.25 -8.96
CA PRO A 230 1.80 19.25 -10.20
C PRO A 230 3.12 18.45 -10.13
N ALA A 231 3.85 18.50 -9.02
CA ALA A 231 5.12 17.80 -8.86
C ALA A 231 4.92 16.29 -8.72
N MET A 232 3.93 15.85 -7.94
CA MET A 232 3.58 14.43 -7.82
C MET A 232 3.17 13.83 -9.16
N TRP A 233 2.38 14.56 -9.94
CA TRP A 233 1.98 14.10 -11.26
C TRP A 233 3.14 14.07 -12.27
N GLU A 234 4.06 15.03 -12.19
CA GLU A 234 5.29 15.00 -12.97
C GLU A 234 6.14 13.75 -12.64
N LEU A 235 6.23 13.37 -11.37
CA LEU A 235 6.88 12.13 -10.97
C LEU A 235 6.16 10.90 -11.54
N LEU A 236 4.83 10.78 -11.35
CA LEU A 236 4.03 9.64 -11.83
C LEU A 236 4.12 9.47 -13.35
N SER A 237 4.31 10.57 -14.09
CA SER A 237 4.48 10.50 -15.54
C SER A 237 5.73 9.79 -16.03
N LYS A 238 6.75 9.70 -15.16
CA LYS A 238 7.98 8.96 -15.42
C LYS A 238 7.75 7.45 -15.27
N VAL A 239 6.69 7.04 -14.59
CA VAL A 239 6.35 5.64 -14.28
C VAL A 239 5.51 5.00 -15.39
N GLY A 240 4.47 5.70 -15.85
CA GLY A 240 3.48 5.10 -16.74
C GLY A 240 2.49 6.10 -17.33
N ARG A 241 1.30 5.60 -17.64
CA ARG A 241 0.15 6.40 -18.08
C ARG A 241 -1.15 5.82 -17.51
N ILE A 242 -2.15 6.67 -17.42
CA ILE A 242 -3.54 6.32 -17.13
C ILE A 242 -4.27 6.21 -18.47
N GLU A 243 -5.08 5.17 -18.63
CA GLU A 243 -5.87 4.94 -19.85
C GLU A 243 -7.36 5.26 -19.65
N ASP A 244 -7.86 5.23 -18.41
CA ASP A 244 -9.27 5.45 -18.06
C ASP A 244 -9.35 5.78 -16.56
N VAL A 245 -10.28 6.63 -16.12
CA VAL A 245 -10.51 6.92 -14.69
C VAL A 245 -11.97 6.78 -14.31
N VAL A 246 -12.90 7.27 -15.12
CA VAL A 246 -14.32 7.27 -14.77
C VAL A 246 -15.17 7.02 -16.00
N TYR A 247 -16.10 6.08 -15.88
CA TYR A 247 -17.21 5.99 -16.82
C TYR A 247 -18.35 6.90 -16.35
N HIS A 248 -18.72 7.86 -17.19
CA HIS A 248 -19.72 8.86 -16.87
C HIS A 248 -21.08 8.48 -17.48
N ASN A 249 -22.08 8.34 -16.63
CA ASN A 249 -23.47 8.59 -17.03
C ASN A 249 -24.01 9.68 -16.10
N LEU A 250 -24.01 10.92 -16.57
CA LEU A 250 -24.44 12.11 -15.82
C LEU A 250 -25.86 11.98 -15.26
N ASP A 251 -26.73 11.21 -15.92
CA ASP A 251 -28.15 11.03 -15.55
C ASP A 251 -28.36 10.07 -14.37
N LYS A 252 -27.28 9.47 -13.87
CA LYS A 252 -27.32 8.57 -12.71
C LYS A 252 -26.83 9.29 -11.46
N PRO A 253 -27.44 9.04 -10.28
CA PRO A 253 -27.01 9.61 -8.99
C PRO A 253 -25.76 8.89 -8.44
N TYR A 254 -24.95 8.29 -9.31
CA TYR A 254 -23.71 7.59 -8.99
C TYR A 254 -22.73 7.71 -10.15
N ARG A 255 -21.46 7.40 -9.87
CA ARG A 255 -20.36 7.37 -10.83
C ARG A 255 -19.67 6.02 -10.78
N GLN A 256 -19.20 5.54 -11.92
CA GLN A 256 -18.36 4.35 -11.98
C GLN A 256 -16.90 4.79 -12.01
N LEU A 257 -16.20 4.61 -10.90
CA LEU A 257 -14.75 4.76 -10.83
C LEU A 257 -14.13 3.57 -11.55
N LYS A 258 -13.40 3.81 -12.63
CA LYS A 258 -12.73 2.82 -13.47
C LYS A 258 -11.29 3.27 -13.74
N ALA A 259 -10.41 3.08 -12.75
CA ALA A 259 -9.01 3.43 -12.90
C ALA A 259 -8.26 2.32 -13.67
N SER A 260 -7.85 2.62 -14.90
CA SER A 260 -7.01 1.75 -15.72
C SER A 260 -5.66 2.42 -15.95
N PHE A 261 -4.55 1.70 -15.70
CA PHE A 261 -3.21 2.24 -15.86
C PHE A 261 -2.27 1.23 -16.49
N VAL A 262 -1.23 1.74 -17.15
CA VAL A 262 -0.14 0.96 -17.71
C VAL A 262 1.18 1.53 -17.22
N ILE A 263 2.02 0.68 -16.64
CA ILE A 263 3.41 1.03 -16.31
C ILE A 263 4.22 0.96 -17.60
N ASP A 264 5.03 1.98 -17.86
CA ASP A 264 5.85 2.11 -19.06
C ASP A 264 7.34 1.98 -18.68
N PRO A 265 7.93 0.77 -18.81
CA PRO A 265 9.32 0.55 -18.46
C PRO A 265 10.29 1.43 -19.24
N GLU A 266 9.97 1.85 -20.46
CA GLU A 266 10.86 2.68 -21.27
C GLU A 266 10.89 4.12 -20.78
N LYS A 267 9.74 4.66 -20.33
CA LYS A 267 9.72 5.92 -19.58
C LYS A 267 10.48 5.79 -18.26
N MET A 268 10.20 4.73 -17.49
CA MET A 268 10.78 4.53 -16.18
C MET A 268 12.31 4.41 -16.25
N LYS A 269 12.85 3.73 -17.26
CA LYS A 269 14.30 3.56 -17.45
C LYS A 269 15.08 4.86 -17.57
N LYS A 270 14.43 5.99 -17.92
CA LYS A 270 15.08 7.30 -18.01
C LYS A 270 15.47 7.86 -16.64
N SER A 271 14.74 7.48 -15.59
CA SER A 271 14.99 7.94 -14.21
C SER A 271 15.37 6.79 -13.28
N TYR A 272 14.85 5.59 -13.51
CA TYR A 272 15.05 4.38 -12.72
C TYR A 272 15.34 3.16 -13.64
N PRO A 273 16.55 3.09 -14.26
CA PRO A 273 16.92 2.05 -15.21
C PRO A 273 16.90 0.63 -14.65
N HIS A 274 17.21 0.42 -13.37
CA HIS A 274 17.16 -0.89 -12.73
C HIS A 274 15.72 -1.33 -12.45
N ILE A 275 14.84 -0.46 -11.93
CA ILE A 275 13.41 -0.78 -11.75
C ILE A 275 12.77 -1.13 -13.09
N GLY A 276 12.96 -0.29 -14.12
CA GLY A 276 12.37 -0.53 -15.43
C GLY A 276 12.84 -1.85 -16.06
N LYS A 277 14.10 -2.25 -15.88
CA LYS A 277 14.59 -3.57 -16.30
C LYS A 277 14.00 -4.71 -15.47
N HIS A 278 13.88 -4.52 -14.16
CA HIS A 278 13.32 -5.52 -13.26
C HIS A 278 11.84 -5.78 -13.57
N LEU A 279 11.04 -4.76 -13.82
CA LEU A 279 9.64 -4.91 -14.25
C LEU A 279 9.50 -5.72 -15.53
N LEU A 280 10.39 -5.51 -16.52
CA LEU A 280 10.41 -6.34 -17.73
C LEU A 280 10.80 -7.80 -17.45
N SER A 281 11.60 -8.06 -16.41
CA SER A 281 11.92 -9.43 -15.98
C SER A 281 10.75 -10.13 -15.27
N MET A 282 9.79 -9.35 -14.73
CA MET A 282 8.51 -9.85 -14.21
C MET A 282 7.52 -10.26 -15.32
N ASP A 283 7.96 -10.28 -16.59
CA ASP A 283 7.14 -10.74 -17.73
C ASP A 283 6.45 -12.07 -17.41
N ARG A 284 5.12 -12.09 -17.58
CA ARG A 284 4.20 -13.21 -17.32
C ARG A 284 4.20 -13.74 -15.88
N LEU A 285 4.89 -13.11 -14.95
CA LEU A 285 4.99 -13.56 -13.57
C LEU A 285 3.63 -13.72 -12.90
N PHE A 286 2.71 -12.78 -13.13
CA PHE A 286 1.42 -12.73 -12.46
C PHE A 286 0.32 -12.19 -13.38
N ASN A 287 -0.82 -12.86 -13.40
CA ASN A 287 -2.09 -12.32 -13.85
C ASN A 287 -3.14 -12.69 -12.80
N GLY A 288 -3.88 -11.73 -12.27
CA GLY A 288 -4.86 -12.01 -11.23
C GLY A 288 -6.03 -11.05 -11.18
N THR A 289 -7.14 -11.56 -10.66
CA THR A 289 -8.36 -10.83 -10.39
C THR A 289 -8.69 -10.88 -8.91
N PHE A 290 -9.23 -9.79 -8.40
CA PHE A 290 -9.70 -9.62 -7.03
C PHE A 290 -11.11 -9.05 -7.07
N ARG A 291 -12.02 -9.61 -6.28
CA ARG A 291 -13.39 -9.12 -6.14
C ARG A 291 -13.80 -9.12 -4.68
N LEU A 292 -14.29 -7.99 -4.17
CA LEU A 292 -14.81 -7.88 -2.81
C LEU A 292 -16.34 -7.84 -2.83
N THR A 293 -16.97 -8.67 -2.02
CA THR A 293 -18.44 -8.82 -1.96
C THR A 293 -18.95 -8.83 -0.52
N ASP A 294 -20.19 -8.42 -0.32
CA ASP A 294 -20.96 -8.63 0.91
C ASP A 294 -22.39 -9.14 0.59
N GLU A 295 -23.28 -9.20 1.59
CA GLU A 295 -24.68 -9.60 1.41
C GLU A 295 -25.50 -8.68 0.49
N ARG A 296 -25.05 -7.42 0.33
CA ARG A 296 -25.68 -6.37 -0.49
C ARG A 296 -25.21 -6.44 -1.93
N GLY A 297 -24.02 -6.98 -2.22
CA GLY A 297 -23.54 -7.23 -3.58
C GLY A 297 -22.03 -7.15 -3.74
N GLU A 298 -21.58 -6.96 -4.98
CA GLU A 298 -20.18 -6.68 -5.32
C GLU A 298 -19.85 -5.21 -5.00
N LEU A 299 -18.74 -4.97 -4.31
CA LEU A 299 -18.32 -3.63 -3.89
C LEU A 299 -17.24 -3.07 -4.82
N LEU A 300 -16.26 -3.89 -5.16
CA LEU A 300 -15.18 -3.51 -6.06
C LEU A 300 -14.54 -4.73 -6.72
N THR A 301 -13.92 -4.47 -7.87
CA THR A 301 -13.07 -5.42 -8.60
C THR A 301 -11.74 -4.79 -8.94
N ALA A 302 -10.70 -5.61 -8.97
CA ALA A 302 -9.37 -5.22 -9.43
C ALA A 302 -8.74 -6.34 -10.26
N GLU A 303 -7.89 -5.96 -11.21
CA GLU A 303 -7.13 -6.87 -12.06
C GLU A 303 -5.70 -6.34 -12.20
N LEU A 304 -4.73 -7.24 -12.26
CA LEU A 304 -3.33 -6.92 -12.53
C LEU A 304 -2.74 -7.97 -13.49
N ASP A 305 -2.15 -7.51 -14.59
CA ASP A 305 -1.49 -8.32 -15.61
C ASP A 305 -0.03 -7.86 -15.75
N SER A 306 0.93 -8.64 -15.24
CA SER A 306 2.36 -8.33 -15.28
C SER A 306 2.96 -8.49 -16.68
N LYS A 307 2.32 -9.21 -17.60
CA LYS A 307 2.76 -9.31 -19.00
C LYS A 307 2.50 -8.00 -19.73
N LYS A 308 1.33 -7.40 -19.50
CA LYS A 308 0.95 -6.11 -20.08
C LYS A 308 1.39 -4.92 -19.23
N LEU A 309 1.87 -5.18 -18.01
CA LEU A 309 2.15 -4.18 -16.98
C LEU A 309 0.94 -3.24 -16.77
N ARG A 310 -0.25 -3.84 -16.82
CA ARG A 310 -1.53 -3.12 -16.76
C ARG A 310 -2.28 -3.51 -15.49
N GLY A 311 -2.87 -2.52 -14.84
CA GLY A 311 -3.81 -2.72 -13.75
C GLY A 311 -5.13 -2.05 -14.03
N ASN A 312 -6.22 -2.65 -13.55
CA ASN A 312 -7.56 -2.09 -13.61
C ASN A 312 -8.19 -2.15 -12.21
N PHE A 313 -8.91 -1.12 -11.82
CA PHE A 313 -9.73 -1.06 -10.62
C PHE A 313 -11.10 -0.49 -10.95
N GLN A 314 -12.15 -1.11 -10.43
CA GLN A 314 -13.52 -0.67 -10.65
C GLN A 314 -14.33 -0.68 -9.35
N ALA A 315 -15.08 0.40 -9.12
CA ALA A 315 -16.08 0.52 -8.07
C ALA A 315 -17.19 1.50 -8.50
N PHE A 316 -18.34 1.42 -7.86
CA PHE A 316 -19.41 2.41 -8.02
C PHE A 316 -19.43 3.32 -6.80
N VAL A 317 -19.50 4.62 -7.02
CA VAL A 317 -19.43 5.65 -5.97
C VAL A 317 -20.68 6.54 -6.04
N ALA A 318 -21.34 6.71 -4.90
CA ALA A 318 -22.42 7.69 -4.70
C ALA A 318 -22.14 8.46 -3.41
N ASP A 319 -22.18 9.79 -3.47
CA ASP A 319 -21.96 10.69 -2.33
C ASP A 319 -20.68 10.40 -1.51
N GLY A 320 -19.60 10.03 -2.20
CA GLY A 320 -18.31 9.68 -1.57
C GLY A 320 -18.31 8.34 -0.84
N LYS A 321 -19.22 7.42 -1.19
CA LYS A 321 -19.29 6.06 -0.64
C LYS A 321 -19.29 5.04 -1.77
N ILE A 322 -18.62 3.91 -1.55
CA ILE A 322 -18.73 2.76 -2.43
C ILE A 322 -20.13 2.15 -2.27
N VAL A 323 -20.85 1.97 -3.37
CA VAL A 323 -22.19 1.38 -3.42
C VAL A 323 -22.14 0.00 -4.07
N PRO A 324 -22.86 -1.01 -3.54
CA PRO A 324 -22.79 -2.36 -4.05
C PRO A 324 -23.56 -2.53 -5.37
N VAL A 325 -23.18 -3.55 -6.13
CA VAL A 325 -23.86 -4.01 -7.34
C VAL A 325 -24.44 -5.40 -7.12
N LYS A 326 -25.73 -5.57 -7.40
CA LYS A 326 -26.43 -6.86 -7.27
C LYS A 326 -27.28 -7.12 -8.50
N GLY A 327 -27.09 -8.28 -9.13
CA GLY A 327 -27.83 -8.64 -10.35
C GLY A 327 -27.57 -7.69 -11.54
N GLY A 328 -26.46 -6.97 -11.54
CA GLY A 328 -26.13 -5.96 -12.57
C GLY A 328 -26.69 -4.56 -12.26
N GLU A 329 -27.40 -4.37 -11.16
CA GLU A 329 -27.97 -3.08 -10.75
C GLU A 329 -27.19 -2.47 -9.58
N VAL A 330 -27.03 -1.14 -9.61
CA VAL A 330 -26.39 -0.38 -8.53
C VAL A 330 -27.40 -0.14 -7.40
N MET A 331 -27.05 -0.57 -6.20
CA MET A 331 -27.94 -0.57 -5.03
C MET A 331 -27.75 0.72 -4.22
N LEU A 332 -28.45 1.79 -4.59
CA LEU A 332 -28.35 3.11 -3.93
C LEU A 332 -29.02 3.16 -2.55
N ASP A 333 -30.01 2.29 -2.33
CA ASP A 333 -30.75 2.14 -1.09
C ASP A 333 -30.08 1.14 -0.12
N ALA A 334 -28.85 0.70 -0.44
CA ALA A 334 -28.06 -0.16 0.41
C ALA A 334 -27.91 0.45 1.81
N LYS A 335 -28.37 -0.30 2.84
CA LYS A 335 -28.27 0.14 4.23
C LYS A 335 -26.83 0.51 4.58
N PRO A 336 -26.60 1.63 5.29
CA PRO A 336 -25.29 1.98 5.82
C PRO A 336 -24.73 0.85 6.71
N ILE A 337 -23.41 0.75 6.75
CA ILE A 337 -22.74 -0.16 7.67
C ILE A 337 -22.89 0.43 9.07
N ALA A 338 -23.42 -0.36 10.00
CA ALA A 338 -23.61 0.07 11.37
C ALA A 338 -22.27 0.04 12.12
N ASP A 339 -22.00 1.11 12.88
CA ASP A 339 -20.90 1.13 13.84
C ASP A 339 -21.09 0.05 14.90
N ASP A 340 -19.98 -0.42 15.47
CA ASP A 340 -19.90 -1.46 16.50
C ASP A 340 -20.52 -2.82 16.10
N LYS A 341 -20.83 -3.02 14.82
CA LYS A 341 -21.27 -4.31 14.27
C LYS A 341 -20.26 -4.84 13.25
N PRO A 342 -19.87 -6.12 13.35
CA PRO A 342 -19.01 -6.73 12.33
C PRO A 342 -19.70 -6.75 10.97
N TRP A 343 -19.04 -6.19 9.98
CA TRP A 343 -19.40 -6.28 8.57
C TRP A 343 -18.57 -7.38 7.91
N ASN A 344 -19.26 -8.43 7.46
CA ASN A 344 -18.63 -9.59 6.86
C ASN A 344 -18.58 -9.44 5.35
N LEU A 345 -17.38 -9.61 4.81
CA LEU A 345 -17.00 -9.47 3.42
C LEU A 345 -16.36 -10.78 2.95
N THR A 346 -16.47 -11.06 1.66
CA THR A 346 -15.74 -12.15 1.01
C THR A 346 -14.91 -11.59 -0.13
N ALA A 347 -13.59 -11.81 -0.06
CA ALA A 347 -12.66 -11.53 -1.13
C ALA A 347 -12.47 -12.79 -1.98
N HIS A 348 -12.83 -12.70 -3.26
CA HIS A 348 -12.66 -13.76 -4.25
C HIS A 348 -11.45 -13.43 -5.12
N MET A 349 -10.58 -14.40 -5.32
CA MET A 349 -9.34 -14.23 -6.05
C MET A 349 -9.14 -15.39 -7.03
N ASN A 350 -8.74 -15.04 -8.26
CA ASN A 350 -8.20 -16.01 -9.20
C ASN A 350 -6.86 -15.48 -9.69
N SER A 351 -5.85 -16.33 -9.79
CA SER A 351 -4.55 -15.93 -10.29
C SER A 351 -3.89 -17.01 -11.13
N THR A 352 -3.02 -16.56 -12.02
CA THR A 352 -2.12 -17.40 -12.79
C THR A 352 -0.72 -16.84 -12.61
N MET A 353 0.20 -17.69 -12.19
CA MET A 353 1.60 -17.35 -11.98
C MET A 353 2.48 -18.18 -12.92
N SER A 354 3.46 -17.56 -13.57
CA SER A 354 4.42 -18.27 -14.43
C SER A 354 5.84 -18.04 -13.97
N ILE A 355 6.50 -19.08 -13.49
CA ILE A 355 7.86 -19.03 -12.96
C ILE A 355 8.69 -20.10 -13.65
N LEU A 356 9.75 -19.67 -14.35
CA LEU A 356 10.66 -20.54 -15.11
C LEU A 356 9.94 -21.53 -16.05
N GLY A 357 8.80 -21.14 -16.62
CA GLY A 357 8.02 -21.97 -17.56
C GLY A 357 7.04 -22.95 -16.91
N VAL A 358 7.02 -23.03 -15.57
CA VAL A 358 5.95 -23.65 -14.79
C VAL A 358 4.83 -22.62 -14.62
N VAL A 359 3.61 -23.00 -14.98
CA VAL A 359 2.41 -22.18 -14.86
C VAL A 359 1.49 -22.77 -13.80
N THR A 360 1.23 -21.99 -12.76
CA THR A 360 0.33 -22.35 -11.66
C THR A 360 -0.94 -21.52 -11.76
N HIS A 361 -2.08 -22.19 -11.89
CA HIS A 361 -3.40 -21.60 -11.81
C HIS A 361 -3.95 -21.81 -10.40
N ILE A 362 -4.42 -20.73 -9.79
CA ILE A 362 -5.10 -20.70 -8.50
C ILE A 362 -6.50 -20.17 -8.77
N ASP A 363 -7.49 -21.07 -8.75
CA ASP A 363 -8.88 -20.77 -9.03
C ASP A 363 -9.70 -20.83 -7.72
N ASN A 364 -10.74 -20.01 -7.63
CA ASN A 364 -11.71 -19.99 -6.52
C ASN A 364 -11.09 -19.75 -5.12
N ALA A 365 -9.99 -18.99 -5.03
CA ALA A 365 -9.45 -18.62 -3.72
C ALA A 365 -10.39 -17.64 -3.01
N ARG A 366 -10.72 -17.92 -1.75
CA ARG A 366 -11.66 -17.10 -0.96
C ARG A 366 -11.06 -16.74 0.39
N ALA A 367 -11.01 -15.46 0.69
CA ALA A 367 -10.70 -14.96 2.02
C ALA A 367 -11.95 -14.36 2.66
N LYS A 368 -12.21 -14.71 3.92
CA LYS A 368 -13.21 -14.07 4.76
C LYS A 368 -12.60 -12.79 5.31
N VAL A 369 -13.27 -11.66 5.13
CA VAL A 369 -12.82 -10.37 5.64
C VAL A 369 -13.88 -9.84 6.59
N GLN A 370 -13.49 -9.45 7.79
CA GLN A 370 -14.38 -8.86 8.78
C GLN A 370 -13.90 -7.44 9.09
N PHE A 371 -14.76 -6.46 8.88
CA PHE A 371 -14.52 -5.06 9.23
C PHE A 371 -15.41 -4.67 10.41
N LEU A 372 -14.85 -3.99 11.40
CA LEU A 372 -15.56 -3.45 12.55
C LEU A 372 -15.12 -2.00 12.74
N SER A 373 -16.02 -1.06 12.47
CA SER A 373 -15.83 0.33 12.91
C SER A 373 -16.25 0.46 14.37
N LYS A 374 -15.49 1.25 15.12
CA LYS A 374 -15.75 1.66 16.50
C LYS A 374 -15.76 3.18 16.56
N LYS A 375 -16.21 3.74 17.68
CA LYS A 375 -16.17 5.19 17.93
C LYS A 375 -14.77 5.81 17.78
N ASP A 376 -13.73 5.07 18.12
CA ASP A 376 -12.33 5.52 18.20
C ASP A 376 -11.42 4.81 17.18
N GLY A 377 -11.97 4.11 16.17
CA GLY A 377 -11.14 3.53 15.13
C GLY A 377 -11.80 2.38 14.38
N PHE A 378 -10.98 1.46 13.86
CA PHE A 378 -11.46 0.28 13.17
C PHE A 378 -10.59 -0.93 13.41
N LYS A 379 -11.16 -2.11 13.17
CA LYS A 379 -10.46 -3.38 13.08
C LYS A 379 -10.88 -4.11 11.82
N LEU A 380 -9.92 -4.52 11.01
CA LEU A 380 -10.08 -5.36 9.84
C LEU A 380 -9.34 -6.68 10.06
N VAL A 381 -9.99 -7.81 9.83
CA VAL A 381 -9.37 -9.14 9.90
C VAL A 381 -9.68 -9.90 8.63
N GLY A 382 -8.66 -10.24 7.87
CA GLY A 382 -8.70 -11.19 6.76
C GLY A 382 -8.30 -12.58 7.23
N GLN A 383 -9.03 -13.60 6.78
CA GLN A 383 -8.76 -15.01 7.03
C GLN A 383 -8.82 -15.78 5.72
N LEU A 384 -7.75 -16.51 5.41
CA LEU A 384 -7.72 -17.50 4.32
C LEU A 384 -7.62 -18.89 4.96
N SER A 385 -8.73 -19.64 4.91
CA SER A 385 -8.82 -20.98 5.49
C SER A 385 -9.37 -22.05 4.54
N ASP A 386 -9.84 -21.65 3.36
CA ASP A 386 -10.29 -22.58 2.32
C ASP A 386 -9.15 -22.78 1.31
N VAL A 387 -8.78 -24.03 1.04
CA VAL A 387 -7.78 -24.35 0.02
C VAL A 387 -8.39 -24.12 -1.37
N PRO A 388 -7.77 -23.28 -2.23
CA PRO A 388 -8.22 -23.04 -3.60
C PRO A 388 -7.97 -24.23 -4.53
N ASP A 389 -8.59 -24.20 -5.69
CA ASP A 389 -8.33 -25.16 -6.77
C ASP A 389 -6.99 -24.82 -7.43
N ILE A 390 -6.01 -25.72 -7.31
CA ILE A 390 -4.65 -25.49 -7.82
C ILE A 390 -4.35 -26.45 -8.98
N ARG A 391 -3.96 -25.88 -10.12
CA ARG A 391 -3.52 -26.65 -11.30
C ARG A 391 -2.15 -26.18 -11.75
N VAL A 392 -1.25 -27.12 -11.98
CA VAL A 392 0.12 -26.83 -12.42
C VAL A 392 0.35 -27.45 -13.80
N GLN A 393 0.89 -26.66 -14.73
CA GLN A 393 1.21 -27.10 -16.09
C GLN A 393 2.46 -26.41 -16.63
N GLY A 394 2.88 -26.79 -17.84
CA GLY A 394 3.98 -26.15 -18.54
C GLY A 394 5.26 -26.98 -18.60
N LYS A 395 6.37 -26.30 -18.90
CA LYS A 395 7.69 -26.90 -19.06
C LYS A 395 8.71 -26.06 -18.29
N ALA A 396 9.32 -26.63 -17.26
CA ALA A 396 10.42 -25.98 -16.56
C ALA A 396 11.59 -25.72 -17.52
N LEU A 397 12.18 -24.54 -17.39
CA LEU A 397 13.26 -24.01 -18.25
C LEU A 397 12.89 -23.97 -19.74
N GLY A 398 11.60 -24.09 -20.09
CA GLY A 398 11.08 -24.05 -21.45
C GLY A 398 11.15 -25.37 -22.22
N PHE A 399 11.87 -26.39 -21.74
CA PHE A 399 12.04 -27.66 -22.45
C PHE A 399 11.69 -28.90 -21.64
N MET A 400 11.75 -28.85 -20.30
CA MET A 400 11.52 -30.01 -19.44
C MET A 400 10.05 -30.05 -18.99
N PRO A 401 9.22 -31.01 -19.45
CA PRO A 401 7.85 -31.13 -18.95
C PRO A 401 7.82 -31.27 -17.43
N THR A 402 6.85 -30.66 -16.76
CA THR A 402 6.69 -30.82 -15.30
C THR A 402 6.62 -32.28 -14.88
N ALA A 403 5.95 -33.12 -15.69
CA ALA A 403 5.89 -34.57 -15.49
C ALA A 403 7.26 -35.27 -15.44
N MET A 404 8.31 -34.73 -16.09
CA MET A 404 9.67 -35.29 -15.97
C MET A 404 10.36 -34.89 -14.67
N ILE A 405 10.05 -33.70 -14.13
CA ILE A 405 10.51 -33.29 -12.80
C ILE A 405 9.86 -34.20 -11.75
N ASP A 406 8.57 -34.50 -11.92
CA ASP A 406 7.82 -35.37 -11.02
C ASP A 406 8.39 -36.80 -10.93
N VAL A 407 9.12 -37.28 -11.95
CA VAL A 407 9.77 -38.61 -11.94
C VAL A 407 10.98 -38.68 -11.00
N VAL A 408 11.70 -37.57 -10.83
CA VAL A 408 12.90 -37.50 -9.97
C VAL A 408 12.61 -36.95 -8.58
N MET A 409 11.41 -36.40 -8.38
CA MET A 409 10.95 -35.90 -7.09
C MET A 409 10.12 -36.97 -6.35
N PRO A 410 10.13 -36.95 -5.00
CA PRO A 410 9.29 -37.86 -4.21
C PRO A 410 7.78 -37.64 -4.38
N LYS A 411 7.39 -36.44 -4.85
CA LYS A 411 6.01 -36.00 -5.08
C LYS A 411 5.96 -35.09 -6.30
N SER A 412 4.79 -34.96 -6.91
CA SER A 412 4.61 -34.03 -8.03
C SER A 412 4.69 -32.57 -7.57
N LEU A 413 5.10 -31.66 -8.46
CA LEU A 413 5.13 -30.24 -8.14
C LEU A 413 3.75 -29.68 -7.74
N ALA A 414 2.69 -30.21 -8.35
CA ALA A 414 1.32 -29.87 -7.99
C ALA A 414 0.97 -30.28 -6.56
N GLU A 415 1.33 -31.50 -6.15
CA GLU A 415 1.14 -31.97 -4.77
C GLU A 415 1.91 -31.11 -3.77
N ILE A 416 3.16 -30.74 -4.06
CA ILE A 416 3.97 -29.89 -3.17
C ILE A 416 3.31 -28.52 -2.96
N ILE A 417 2.84 -27.88 -4.03
CA ILE A 417 2.16 -26.58 -3.95
C ILE A 417 0.83 -26.71 -3.21
N GLN A 418 0.05 -27.76 -3.50
CA GLN A 418 -1.21 -28.04 -2.81
C GLN A 418 -1.01 -28.29 -1.32
N GLU A 419 0.02 -29.03 -0.94
CA GLU A 419 0.37 -29.28 0.46
C GLU A 419 0.80 -28.00 1.17
N PHE A 420 1.63 -27.17 0.54
CA PHE A 420 2.02 -25.88 1.09
C PHE A 420 0.81 -24.98 1.35
N ILE A 421 -0.04 -24.79 0.34
CA ILE A 421 -1.26 -23.97 0.48
C ILE A 421 -2.21 -24.61 1.49
N GLY A 422 -2.27 -25.94 1.55
CA GLY A 422 -2.99 -26.70 2.56
C GLY A 422 -2.52 -26.38 3.98
N VAL A 423 -1.22 -26.34 4.23
CA VAL A 423 -0.65 -25.93 5.54
C VAL A 423 -0.97 -24.47 5.85
N VAL A 424 -0.91 -23.57 4.87
CA VAL A 424 -1.28 -22.16 5.06
C VAL A 424 -2.77 -22.01 5.44
N CYS A 425 -3.66 -22.78 4.82
CA CYS A 425 -5.11 -22.67 5.02
C CYS A 425 -5.62 -23.44 6.25
N HIS A 426 -5.05 -24.60 6.57
CA HIS A 426 -5.49 -25.45 7.68
C HIS A 426 -4.58 -25.40 8.91
N GLY A 427 -3.39 -24.82 8.79
CA GLY A 427 -2.47 -24.62 9.90
C GLY A 427 -2.96 -23.57 10.89
N ASN A 428 -2.10 -23.19 11.84
CA ASN A 428 -2.43 -22.23 12.90
C ASN A 428 -3.67 -22.70 13.70
N GLU A 429 -3.67 -23.97 14.11
CA GLU A 429 -4.75 -24.61 14.87
C GLU A 429 -6.11 -24.58 14.13
N GLY A 430 -6.10 -24.70 12.80
CA GLY A 430 -7.31 -24.64 11.97
C GLY A 430 -7.82 -23.23 11.70
N LYS A 431 -7.10 -22.19 12.13
CA LYS A 431 -7.45 -20.79 11.84
C LYS A 431 -6.97 -20.34 10.46
N GLY A 432 -6.02 -21.06 9.87
CA GLY A 432 -5.39 -20.70 8.59
C GLY A 432 -4.55 -19.42 8.69
N PHE A 433 -4.40 -18.76 7.55
CA PHE A 433 -3.70 -17.48 7.46
C PHE A 433 -4.58 -16.35 7.97
N LEU A 434 -4.05 -15.57 8.92
CA LEU A 434 -4.72 -14.40 9.48
C LEU A 434 -3.91 -13.15 9.21
N LEU A 435 -4.60 -12.10 8.75
CA LEU A 435 -4.07 -10.75 8.64
C LEU A 435 -5.03 -9.78 9.36
N GLY A 436 -4.52 -9.04 10.33
CA GLY A 436 -5.26 -8.05 11.10
C GLY A 436 -4.67 -6.66 10.88
N VAL A 437 -5.53 -5.67 10.66
CA VAL A 437 -5.17 -4.25 10.68
C VAL A 437 -6.12 -3.56 11.64
N GLN A 438 -5.59 -2.76 12.55
CA GLN A 438 -6.37 -1.98 13.49
C GLN A 438 -5.83 -0.57 13.56
N PHE A 439 -6.74 0.40 13.47
CA PHE A 439 -6.45 1.78 13.83
C PHE A 439 -7.12 2.08 15.16
N GLN A 440 -6.38 2.70 16.07
CA GLN A 440 -6.87 3.12 17.37
C GLN A 440 -6.49 4.58 17.61
N GLN A 441 -7.50 5.42 17.78
CA GLN A 441 -7.32 6.82 18.11
C GLN A 441 -6.83 6.94 19.56
N SER A 442 -5.81 7.77 19.76
CA SER A 442 -5.28 8.10 21.08
C SER A 442 -5.90 9.39 21.64
N PRO A 443 -5.81 9.64 22.96
CA PRO A 443 -6.20 10.92 23.56
C PRO A 443 -5.42 12.10 22.95
N PRO A 444 -5.94 13.35 23.07
CA PRO A 444 -5.23 14.55 22.62
C PRO A 444 -3.82 14.63 23.22
N GLY A 445 -2.83 15.03 22.42
CA GLY A 445 -1.41 15.08 22.81
C GLY A 445 -0.67 13.75 22.67
N GLN A 446 -1.33 12.69 22.15
CA GLN A 446 -0.69 11.41 21.85
C GLN A 446 -0.95 10.98 20.41
N SER A 447 0.00 10.25 19.87
CA SER A 447 -0.06 9.62 18.55
C SER A 447 -1.11 8.51 18.54
N SER A 448 -2.01 8.55 17.57
CA SER A 448 -2.89 7.41 17.25
C SER A 448 -2.06 6.24 16.75
N GLN A 449 -2.58 5.02 16.91
CA GLN A 449 -1.84 3.80 16.64
C GLN A 449 -2.40 3.05 15.43
N LEU A 450 -1.50 2.61 14.55
CA LEU A 450 -1.76 1.61 13.53
C LEU A 450 -1.11 0.29 13.97
N ILE A 451 -1.92 -0.75 14.11
CA ILE A 451 -1.52 -2.06 14.57
C ILE A 451 -1.74 -3.05 13.42
N LEU A 452 -0.67 -3.70 12.97
CA LEU A 452 -0.71 -4.78 12.01
C LEU A 452 -0.39 -6.09 12.73
N LYS A 453 -1.20 -7.13 12.52
CA LYS A 453 -0.97 -8.46 13.05
C LYS A 453 -1.03 -9.47 11.93
N SER A 454 -0.14 -10.45 11.91
CA SER A 454 -0.26 -11.59 11.01
C SER A 454 0.05 -12.88 11.75
N ALA A 455 -0.61 -13.96 11.34
CA ALA A 455 -0.32 -15.30 11.82
C ALA A 455 -0.44 -16.29 10.66
N PHE A 456 0.61 -17.08 10.45
CA PHE A 456 0.63 -18.09 9.39
C PHE A 456 1.53 -19.27 9.75
N GLU A 457 1.13 -20.46 9.31
CA GLU A 457 1.96 -21.66 9.43
C GLU A 457 2.64 -21.94 8.09
N GLY A 458 3.97 -22.05 8.11
CA GLY A 458 4.77 -22.39 6.94
C GLY A 458 5.34 -23.80 7.04
N LEU A 459 5.32 -24.53 5.93
CA LEU A 459 5.98 -25.82 5.79
C LEU A 459 7.45 -25.61 5.42
N ASP A 460 8.37 -26.00 6.31
CA ASP A 460 9.80 -25.88 6.07
C ASP A 460 10.39 -27.23 5.61
N ASN A 461 10.54 -27.37 4.29
CA ASN A 461 11.24 -28.50 3.70
C ASN A 461 12.13 -28.06 2.53
N PHE A 462 13.03 -28.96 2.11
CA PHE A 462 14.01 -28.70 1.06
C PHE A 462 13.38 -28.22 -0.27
N PHE A 463 12.28 -28.82 -0.70
CA PHE A 463 11.61 -28.45 -1.95
C PHE A 463 10.95 -27.07 -1.87
N MET A 464 10.35 -26.75 -0.72
CA MET A 464 9.76 -25.43 -0.48
C MET A 464 10.83 -24.34 -0.43
N ARG A 465 11.99 -24.58 0.19
CA ARG A 465 13.10 -23.63 0.18
C ARG A 465 13.60 -23.34 -1.24
N ILE A 466 13.74 -24.37 -2.07
CA ILE A 466 14.14 -24.20 -3.47
C ILE A 466 13.07 -23.44 -4.25
N GLY A 467 11.80 -23.86 -4.15
CA GLY A 467 10.69 -23.23 -4.85
C GLY A 467 10.54 -21.76 -4.48
N MET A 468 10.57 -21.45 -3.19
CA MET A 468 10.51 -20.08 -2.68
C MET A 468 11.75 -19.28 -3.03
N GLY A 469 12.94 -19.87 -3.04
CA GLY A 469 14.16 -19.22 -3.51
C GLY A 469 14.04 -18.76 -4.97
N ILE A 470 13.53 -19.61 -5.86
CA ILE A 470 13.29 -19.27 -7.26
C ILE A 470 12.25 -18.16 -7.41
N VAL A 471 11.16 -18.21 -6.63
CA VAL A 471 10.12 -17.17 -6.62
C VAL A 471 10.74 -15.85 -6.15
N ASN A 472 11.49 -15.89 -5.05
CA ASN A 472 12.09 -14.72 -4.42
C ASN A 472 13.15 -14.08 -5.31
N ASP A 473 14.01 -14.84 -6.00
CA ASP A 473 14.96 -14.28 -6.96
C ASP A 473 14.29 -13.50 -8.11
N ARG A 474 13.04 -13.81 -8.43
CA ARG A 474 12.27 -13.16 -9.49
C ARG A 474 11.38 -12.02 -8.99
N VAL A 475 10.93 -12.09 -7.74
CA VAL A 475 10.01 -11.13 -7.12
C VAL A 475 10.76 -10.07 -6.31
N LEU A 476 11.79 -10.48 -5.57
CA LEU A 476 12.55 -9.57 -4.73
C LEU A 476 13.51 -8.74 -5.58
N PRO A 477 13.54 -7.41 -5.36
CA PRO A 477 14.44 -6.53 -6.09
C PRO A 477 15.89 -6.79 -5.69
N ASP A 478 16.79 -6.82 -6.67
CA ASP A 478 18.23 -6.83 -6.40
C ASP A 478 18.67 -5.53 -5.69
N PRO A 479 19.91 -5.44 -5.15
CA PRO A 479 20.35 -4.24 -4.43
C PRO A 479 20.29 -2.94 -5.24
N LYS A 480 20.48 -2.98 -6.56
CA LYS A 480 20.41 -1.78 -7.42
C LYS A 480 18.96 -1.37 -7.65
N VAL A 481 18.06 -2.35 -7.84
CA VAL A 481 16.62 -2.09 -7.92
C VAL A 481 16.12 -1.51 -6.61
N SER A 482 16.53 -2.08 -5.47
CA SER A 482 16.18 -1.59 -4.13
C SER A 482 16.64 -0.14 -3.90
N GLU A 483 17.82 0.23 -4.40
CA GLU A 483 18.32 1.60 -4.32
C GLU A 483 17.49 2.58 -5.14
N GLU A 484 17.11 2.21 -6.36
CA GLU A 484 16.23 3.04 -7.16
C GLU A 484 14.81 3.11 -6.60
N VAL A 485 14.27 2.04 -6.01
CA VAL A 485 12.94 2.04 -5.35
C VAL A 485 12.92 3.09 -4.25
N ARG A 486 14.00 3.19 -3.47
CA ARG A 486 14.14 4.22 -2.45
C ARG A 486 14.31 5.61 -3.05
N GLN A 487 15.12 5.76 -4.10
CA GLN A 487 15.23 7.04 -4.79
C GLN A 487 13.84 7.48 -5.27
N PHE A 488 13.03 6.57 -5.82
CA PHE A 488 11.67 6.85 -6.21
C PHE A 488 10.78 7.27 -5.02
N VAL A 489 10.90 6.60 -3.86
CA VAL A 489 10.19 7.02 -2.63
C VAL A 489 10.64 8.41 -2.16
N PHE A 490 11.94 8.72 -2.23
CA PHE A 490 12.47 10.04 -1.88
C PHE A 490 11.98 11.12 -2.85
N ASP A 491 11.99 10.84 -4.15
CA ASP A 491 11.48 11.74 -5.17
C ASP A 491 9.98 11.99 -4.98
N ALA A 492 9.20 10.98 -4.56
CA ALA A 492 7.79 11.14 -4.22
C ALA A 492 7.58 12.06 -3.01
N GLN A 493 8.43 11.95 -1.99
CA GLN A 493 8.36 12.85 -0.83
C GLN A 493 8.76 14.27 -1.19
N ALA A 494 9.82 14.44 -1.99
CA ALA A 494 10.25 15.74 -2.47
C ALA A 494 9.14 16.41 -3.31
N ALA A 495 8.50 15.66 -4.20
CA ALA A 495 7.37 16.12 -5.00
C ALA A 495 6.17 16.51 -4.12
N PHE A 496 5.79 15.68 -3.15
CA PHE A 496 4.73 16.01 -2.19
C PHE A 496 5.06 17.29 -1.39
N ALA A 497 6.30 17.43 -0.92
CA ALA A 497 6.74 18.61 -0.17
C ALA A 497 6.73 19.89 -1.02
N GLU A 498 7.00 19.78 -2.33
CA GLU A 498 6.87 20.88 -3.28
C GLU A 498 5.40 21.30 -3.48
N ASP A 499 4.52 20.33 -3.71
CA ASP A 499 3.08 20.59 -3.84
C ASP A 499 2.51 21.19 -2.53
N LEU A 500 2.98 20.73 -1.36
CA LEU A 500 2.60 21.26 -0.06
C LEU A 500 2.99 22.74 0.13
N LYS A 501 4.16 23.16 -0.38
CA LYS A 501 4.57 24.57 -0.37
C LYS A 501 3.66 25.43 -1.25
N ALA A 502 3.25 24.91 -2.41
CA ALA A 502 2.29 25.59 -3.28
C ALA A 502 0.95 25.78 -2.56
N PHE A 503 0.45 24.74 -1.88
CA PHE A 503 -0.77 24.82 -1.07
C PHE A 503 -0.64 25.81 0.10
N GLU A 504 0.49 25.82 0.81
CA GLU A 504 0.75 26.79 1.89
C GLU A 504 0.63 28.24 1.41
N SER A 505 1.14 28.54 0.22
CA SER A 505 1.06 29.89 -0.36
C SER A 505 -0.39 30.35 -0.58
N ILE A 506 -1.30 29.41 -0.87
CA ILE A 506 -2.73 29.66 -1.07
C ILE A 506 -3.42 29.85 0.27
N VAL A 507 -3.18 28.97 1.25
CA VAL A 507 -3.74 29.11 2.60
C VAL A 507 -3.34 30.44 3.24
N THR A 508 -2.08 30.85 3.07
CA THR A 508 -1.55 32.11 3.60
C THR A 508 -2.15 33.34 2.90
N LYS A 509 -2.55 33.24 1.63
CA LYS A 509 -3.22 34.32 0.88
C LYS A 509 -4.72 34.44 1.21
N ILE A 510 -5.38 33.33 1.55
CA ILE A 510 -6.81 33.31 1.92
C ILE A 510 -7.01 33.74 3.39
N ALA A 511 -6.06 33.44 4.28
CA ALA A 511 -6.10 33.82 5.70
C ALA A 511 -6.26 35.34 5.98
N PRO A 512 -5.65 36.29 5.25
CA PRO A 512 -5.84 37.73 5.50
C PRO A 512 -7.23 38.25 5.11
N GLU A 513 -7.93 37.65 4.14
CA GLU A 513 -9.24 38.16 3.70
C GLU A 513 -10.35 37.89 4.73
N LYS A 514 -10.26 36.80 5.51
CA LYS A 514 -11.20 36.56 6.63
C LYS A 514 -10.98 37.48 7.82
N GLN A 515 -9.79 38.05 8.02
CA GLN A 515 -9.57 39.08 9.04
C GLN A 515 -10.15 40.44 8.65
N VAL A 516 -10.26 40.74 7.36
CA VAL A 516 -10.90 41.98 6.88
C VAL A 516 -12.43 41.88 6.95
N ALA A 517 -13.01 40.70 6.68
CA ALA A 517 -14.45 40.48 6.83
C ALA A 517 -14.94 40.50 8.29
N LEU A 518 -14.11 40.09 9.26
CA LEU A 518 -14.42 40.18 10.69
C LEU A 518 -14.21 41.59 11.27
N ARG A 519 -13.35 42.42 10.67
CA ARG A 519 -13.18 43.84 11.04
C ARG A 519 -14.20 44.79 10.39
N ALA A 520 -15.06 44.28 9.50
CA ALA A 520 -16.15 45.05 8.90
C ALA A 520 -17.51 44.83 9.60
N VAL A 521 -17.54 44.00 10.66
CA VAL A 521 -18.72 43.73 11.51
C VAL A 521 -18.46 44.09 12.98
N GLU A 522 -17.32 44.70 13.29
CA GLU A 522 -17.06 45.47 14.51
C GLU A 522 -17.04 46.97 14.16
#